data_AF-I0AHZ4-F1
#
_entry.id   AF-I0AHZ4-F1
#
_cell.length_a   1.000
_cell.length_b   1.000
_cell.length_c   1.000
_cell.angle_alpha   90.00
_cell.angle_beta   90.00
_cell.angle_gamma   90.00
#
_symmetry.space_group_name_H-M   'P 1'
#
loop_
_entity.id
_entity.type
_entity.pdbx_description
1 polymer ?
#
loop_
_entity_poly.entity_id
_entity_poly.type
_entity_poly.pdbx_seq_one_letter_code
_entity_poly.pdbx_strand_id
1 'polypeptide(L)' 'MTSRDIQSYIQELYGLGESSSFVSQITNKIIGLAKEWHNRPFESIYHIVFFGAITTKSQLKGR' A
#
# COMPACT_ATOMS: atom_id res chain seq x y z
N MET A 1 7.13 -9.60 -4.40
CA MET A 1 7.44 -8.49 -5.33
C MET A 1 7.78 -7.26 -4.51
N THR A 2 9.04 -6.86 -4.54
CA THR A 2 9.56 -5.68 -3.85
C THR A 2 9.56 -4.46 -4.79
N SER A 3 9.74 -3.26 -4.25
CA SER A 3 9.89 -2.06 -5.09
C SER A 3 11.06 -2.16 -6.08
N ARG A 4 12.10 -2.93 -5.74
CA ARG A 4 13.27 -3.17 -6.63
C ARG A 4 12.92 -4.12 -7.76
N ASP A 5 12.13 -5.17 -7.48
CA ASP A 5 11.66 -6.11 -8.50
C ASP A 5 10.84 -5.36 -9.56
N ILE A 6 9.95 -4.46 -9.12
CA ILE A 6 9.12 -3.61 -10.00
C ILE A 6 9.99 -2.68 -10.84
N GLN A 7 10.99 -2.04 -10.23
CA GLN A 7 11.92 -1.15 -10.93
C GLN A 7 12.70 -1.90 -12.02
N SER A 8 13.25 -3.08 -11.71
CA SER A 8 13.97 -3.91 -12.68
C SER A 8 13.09 -4.27 -13.88
N TYR A 9 11.83 -4.64 -13.61
CA TYR A 9 10.87 -5.01 -14.65
C TYR A 9 10.51 -3.83 -15.56
N ILE A 10 10.30 -2.63 -15.00
CA ILE A 10 10.02 -1.42 -15.79
C ILE A 10 11.22 -1.05 -16.66
N GLN A 11 12.44 -1.18 -16.12
CA GLN A 11 13.65 -0.87 -16.88
C GLN A 11 13.88 -1.88 -18.02
N GLU A 12 13.59 -3.16 -17.82
CA GLU A 12 13.68 -4.18 -18.86
C GLU A 12 12.68 -3.93 -20.00
N LEU A 13 11.42 -3.61 -19.67
CA LEU A 13 10.37 -3.44 -20.67
C LEU A 13 10.40 -2.08 -21.39
N TYR A 14 10.76 -1.01 -20.68
CA TYR A 14 10.60 0.36 -21.18
C TYR A 14 11.92 1.11 -21.31
N GLY A 15 13.06 0.54 -20.87
CA GLY A 15 14.37 1.19 -20.94
C GLY A 15 14.51 2.45 -20.07
N LEU A 16 13.53 2.73 -19.20
CA LEU A 16 13.50 3.91 -18.34
C LEU A 16 14.32 3.65 -17.06
N GLY A 17 15.34 4.48 -16.82
CA GLY A 17 16.14 4.47 -15.58
C GLY A 17 15.44 5.25 -14.47
N GLU A 18 14.51 4.62 -13.77
CA GLU A 18 13.76 5.26 -12.69
C GLU A 18 14.46 5.21 -11.33
N SER A 19 14.15 6.17 -10.46
CA SER A 19 14.69 6.20 -9.09
C SER A 19 14.06 5.10 -8.21
N SER A 20 14.80 4.57 -7.24
CA SER A 20 14.29 3.58 -6.28
C SER A 20 13.08 4.08 -5.46
N SER A 21 12.87 5.39 -5.41
CA SER A 21 11.75 6.04 -4.72
C SER A 21 10.48 6.16 -5.58
N PHE A 22 10.58 5.98 -6.90
CA PHE A 22 9.49 6.24 -7.84
C PHE A 22 8.27 5.35 -7.60
N VAL A 23 8.49 4.05 -7.41
CA VAL A 23 7.42 3.09 -7.09
C VAL A 23 6.70 3.49 -5.80
N SER A 24 7.46 3.87 -4.76
CA SER A 24 6.88 4.35 -3.49
C SER A 24 6.05 5.62 -3.67
N GLN A 25 6.53 6.58 -4.46
CA GLN A 25 5.79 7.81 -4.77
C GLN A 25 4.48 7.52 -5.50
N ILE A 26 4.47 6.61 -6.48
CA ILE A 26 3.24 6.19 -7.15
C ILE A 26 2.28 5.55 -6.14
N THR A 27 2.75 4.58 -5.35
CA THR A 27 1.89 3.91 -4.36
C THR A 27 1.33 4.86 -3.32
N ASN A 28 2.06 5.91 -2.94
CA ASN A 28 1.58 6.90 -1.98
C ASN A 28 0.36 7.68 -2.49
N LYS A 29 0.15 7.78 -3.80
CA LYS A 29 -1.02 8.45 -4.38
C LYS A 29 -2.34 7.76 -3.99
N ILE A 30 -2.32 6.46 -3.68
CA ILE A 30 -3.54 5.72 -3.31
C ILE A 30 -3.97 5.94 -1.85
N ILE A 31 -3.12 6.56 -1.02
CA ILE A 31 -3.41 6.75 0.41
C ILE A 31 -4.69 7.57 0.63
N GLY A 32 -5.00 8.53 -0.25
CA GLY A 32 -6.27 9.27 -0.22
C GLY A 32 -7.48 8.35 -0.41
N LEU A 33 -7.46 7.55 -1.48
CA LEU A 33 -8.50 6.56 -1.78
C LEU A 33 -8.65 5.52 -0.67
N ALA A 34 -7.54 5.09 -0.06
CA ALA A 34 -7.56 4.17 1.07
C ALA A 34 -8.27 4.76 2.29
N LYS A 35 -8.10 6.06 2.56
CA LYS A 35 -8.82 6.76 3.64
C LYS A 35 -10.31 6.88 3.36
N GLU A 36 -10.68 7.19 2.12
CA GLU A 36 -12.09 7.23 1.71
C GLU A 36 -12.76 5.86 1.86
N TRP A 37 -12.08 4.81 1.41
CA TRP A 37 -12.55 3.43 1.57
C TRP A 37 -12.71 3.03 3.04
N HIS A 38 -11.78 3.47 3.90
CA HIS A 38 -11.88 3.21 5.34
C HIS A 38 -13.08 3.90 6.00
N ASN A 39 -13.42 5.11 5.54
CA ASN A 39 -14.51 5.93 6.10
C ASN A 39 -15.87 5.67 5.45
N ARG A 40 -15.99 4.65 4.59
CA ARG A 40 -17.28 4.32 3.95
C ARG A 40 -18.34 3.99 5.02
N PRO A 41 -19.61 4.38 4.79
CA PRO A 41 -20.68 4.06 5.73
C PRO A 41 -20.85 2.55 5.87
N PHE A 42 -21.07 2.11 7.10
CA PHE A 42 -21.43 0.73 7.42
C PHE A 42 -22.95 0.57 7.45
N GLU A 43 -23.41 -0.67 7.28
CA GLU A 43 -24.83 -0.99 7.50
C GLU A 43 -25.17 -0.91 8.99
N SER A 44 -26.43 -0.68 9.32
CA SER A 44 -26.86 -0.46 10.71
C SER A 44 -26.80 -1.73 11.57
N ILE A 45 -26.85 -2.92 10.97
CA ILE A 45 -26.93 -4.20 11.69
C ILE A 45 -25.98 -5.22 11.06
N TYR A 46 -25.07 -5.76 11.89
CA TYR A 46 -24.27 -6.95 11.57
C TYR A 46 -24.56 -8.04 12.60
N HIS A 47 -25.15 -9.16 12.16
CA HIS A 47 -25.54 -10.26 13.05
C HIS A 47 -24.34 -11.01 13.64
N ILE A 48 -23.24 -11.10 12.88
CA ILE A 48 -22.00 -11.78 13.28
C ILE A 48 -20.83 -10.94 12.75
N VAL A 49 -19.81 -10.72 13.57
CA VAL A 49 -18.57 -10.04 13.20
C VAL A 49 -17.38 -10.90 13.62
N PHE A 50 -16.42 -11.08 12.72
CA PHE A 50 -15.17 -11.79 12.98
C PHE A 50 -14.02 -10.81 13.09
N PHE A 51 -13.16 -11.02 14.08
CA PHE A 51 -11.92 -10.27 14.24
C PHE A 51 -10.74 -11.18 13.88
N GLY A 52 -9.81 -10.63 13.10
CA GLY A 52 -8.55 -11.29 12.77
C GLY A 52 -7.37 -10.42 13.21
N ALA A 53 -6.25 -11.07 13.51
CA ALA A 53 -4.99 -10.40 13.84
C ALA A 53 -3.86 -10.97 12.98
N ILE A 54 -2.98 -10.08 12.51
CA ILE A 54 -1.77 -10.44 11.76
C ILE A 54 -0.59 -9.71 12.40
N THR A 55 0.43 -10.46 12.80
CA THR A 55 1.65 -9.88 13.39
C THR A 55 2.63 -9.52 12.29
N THR A 56 3.06 -8.26 12.24
CA THR A 56 4.07 -7.79 11.29
C THR A 56 5.18 -7.06 12.03
N LYS A 57 6.40 -7.11 11.48
CA LYS A 57 7.54 -6.34 11.99
C LYS A 57 7.53 -4.96 11.35
N SER A 58 7.05 -3.95 12.06
CA SER A 58 7.15 -2.55 11.67
C SER A 58 8.24 -1.85 12.48
N GLN A 59 8.86 -0.84 11.87
CA GLN A 59 9.73 0.10 12.58
C GLN A 59 8.94 1.39 12.77
N LEU A 60 8.69 1.78 14.01
CA LEU A 60 8.24 3.14 14.30
C LEU A 60 9.46 4.05 14.11
N LYS A 61 9.45 4.89 13.07
CA LYS A 61 10.39 6.02 13.01
C LYS A 61 10.09 6.90 14.21
N GLY A 62 10.98 6.87 15.20
CA GLY A 62 10.93 7.72 16.39
C GLY A 62 10.94 9.19 16.01
N ARG A 63 10.42 10.01 16.94
CA ARG A 63 10.41 11.48 16.89
C ARG A 63 11.72 12.08 16.37
#